data_AF-A0A2D8MK80-F1
#
_entry.id   AF-A0A2D8MK80-F1
#
_cell.length_a   1.000
_cell.length_b   1.000
_cell.length_c   1.000
_cell.angle_alpha   90.00
_cell.angle_beta   90.00
_cell.angle_gamma   90.00
#
_symmetry.space_group_name_H-M   'P 1'
#
loop_
_entity.id
_entity.type
_entity.pdbx_description
1 polymer ?
#
loop_
_entity_poly.entity_id
_entity_poly.type
_entity_poly.pdbx_seq_one_letter_code
_entity_poly.pdbx_strand_id
1 'polypeptide(L)'
;WVGRETAAFRLPPSRLALDPADAIRLEHDGRLVDLRLVSIADAEARGIEAVRQDRATYDLPPGDPHAASLTRAVVFGAPDALLMDLPQLTEDLPAHRPLVAAHAVPWPGEMAVFRSPATDGFELLTTFGSRARIGALVSDLYPGPTSRFDLGNTLVVDLLTGTLESVTDLTLFGGANALAIESAPGLWEIVQAGAAELLAPGRYRLTRLLRGQRGTEAAMGNPATAGARVVVLDAALASLPIAEADIGIPWNWRIGPASRPVSDETYFGQAFMPEGIGLRPFSVAHVEQPWRKPCTPGDLTIRWTRRSHALSADSWGGLEVALAEELEAYEVEILDGAVVKRSLTTATTSAVYTAAAQTSDWGTLLGPGDTLTIRIYQLSALVGRGAPKSVTLIF
;
A
#
# COMPACT_ATOMS: atom_id res chain seq x y z
N TRP A 1 -38.14 -52.09 15.21
CA TRP A 1 -39.27 -52.56 16.04
C TRP A 1 -40.10 -53.68 15.38
N VAL A 2 -40.04 -53.85 14.05
CA VAL A 2 -40.92 -54.75 13.28
C VAL A 2 -40.64 -56.27 13.42
N GLY A 3 -39.47 -56.70 13.90
CA GLY A 3 -39.11 -58.12 14.03
C GLY A 3 -39.38 -58.79 15.39
N ARG A 4 -40.17 -58.17 16.28
CA ARG A 4 -40.46 -58.72 17.62
C ARG A 4 -41.65 -59.67 17.67
N GLU A 5 -42.55 -59.57 16.69
CA GLU A 5 -43.70 -60.47 16.57
C GLU A 5 -43.31 -61.67 15.72
N THR A 6 -43.36 -62.85 16.32
CA THR A 6 -43.14 -64.16 15.68
C THR A 6 -44.46 -64.92 15.58
N ALA A 7 -44.58 -65.77 14.58
CA ALA A 7 -45.70 -66.68 14.40
C ALA A 7 -45.17 -68.09 14.13
N ALA A 8 -45.83 -69.10 14.71
CA ALA A 8 -45.56 -70.50 14.45
C ALA A 8 -46.86 -71.22 14.10
N PHE A 9 -46.90 -71.89 12.95
CA PHE A 9 -48.09 -72.58 12.46
C PHE A 9 -47.71 -73.76 11.56
N ARG A 10 -48.70 -74.60 11.21
CA ARG A 10 -48.51 -75.77 10.34
C ARG A 10 -49.30 -75.59 9.06
N LEU A 11 -48.69 -75.91 7.93
CA LEU A 11 -49.32 -75.93 6.62
C LEU A 11 -49.44 -77.36 6.09
N PRO A 12 -50.47 -77.67 5.28
CA PRO A 12 -50.58 -78.96 4.63
C PRO A 12 -49.46 -79.15 3.58
N PRO A 13 -49.07 -80.40 3.27
CA PRO A 13 -48.07 -80.70 2.23
C PRO A 13 -48.41 -80.15 0.84
N SER A 14 -49.67 -79.80 0.57
CA SER A 14 -50.08 -79.16 -0.69
C SER A 14 -49.52 -77.75 -0.91
N ARG A 15 -48.96 -77.12 0.13
CA ARG A 15 -48.32 -75.79 0.06
C ARG A 15 -46.80 -75.88 -0.05
N LEU A 16 -46.29 -76.81 -0.86
CA LEU A 16 -44.83 -77.02 -1.08
C LEU A 16 -44.11 -75.84 -1.75
N ALA A 17 -44.84 -74.99 -2.49
CA ALA A 17 -44.26 -73.85 -3.22
C ALA A 17 -43.77 -72.69 -2.33
N LEU A 18 -43.91 -72.79 -1.00
CA LEU A 18 -43.43 -71.79 -0.06
C LEU A 18 -42.07 -72.21 0.49
N ASP A 19 -41.11 -71.28 0.44
CA ASP A 19 -39.74 -71.45 0.90
C ASP A 19 -39.37 -70.45 2.01
N PRO A 20 -38.31 -70.71 2.79
CA PRO A 20 -37.75 -69.73 3.71
C PRO A 20 -37.45 -68.40 2.97
N ALA A 21 -37.69 -67.29 3.66
CA ALA A 21 -37.64 -65.90 3.16
C ALA A 21 -38.83 -65.44 2.31
N ASP A 22 -39.78 -66.30 1.95
CA ASP A 22 -41.01 -65.85 1.29
C ASP A 22 -41.84 -64.93 2.20
N ALA A 23 -42.46 -63.92 1.59
CA ALA A 23 -43.41 -63.05 2.26
C ALA A 23 -44.84 -63.56 1.99
N ILE A 24 -45.57 -63.82 3.05
CA ILE A 24 -46.96 -64.26 3.00
C ILE A 24 -47.86 -63.30 3.77
N ARG A 25 -49.15 -63.33 3.44
CA ARG A 25 -50.18 -62.67 4.23
C ARG A 25 -51.02 -63.73 4.92
N LEU A 26 -50.99 -63.72 6.25
CA LEU A 26 -51.77 -64.64 7.07
C LEU A 26 -53.02 -63.92 7.59
N GLU A 27 -54.18 -64.50 7.36
CA GLU A 27 -55.43 -64.06 7.97
C GLU A 27 -55.67 -64.84 9.27
N HIS A 28 -55.77 -64.14 10.39
CA HIS A 28 -56.06 -64.73 11.70
C HIS A 28 -56.87 -63.74 12.55
N ASP A 29 -57.96 -64.21 13.17
CA ASP A 29 -58.86 -63.41 14.02
C ASP A 29 -59.31 -62.08 13.38
N GLY A 30 -59.67 -62.11 12.10
CA GLY A 30 -60.14 -60.95 11.33
C GLY A 30 -59.05 -59.92 11.02
N ARG A 31 -57.77 -60.26 11.22
CA ARG A 31 -56.61 -59.43 10.87
C ARG A 31 -55.77 -60.09 9.80
N LEU A 32 -55.35 -59.30 8.82
CA LEU A 32 -54.33 -59.68 7.85
C LEU A 32 -52.97 -59.23 8.36
N VAL A 33 -52.05 -60.17 8.53
CA VAL A 33 -50.70 -59.92 9.02
C VAL A 33 -49.70 -60.32 7.94
N ASP A 34 -48.83 -59.38 7.56
CA ASP A 34 -47.74 -59.64 6.65
C ASP A 34 -46.56 -60.26 7.42
N LEU A 35 -46.19 -61.48 7.02
CA LEU A 35 -45.17 -62.31 7.67
C LEU A 35 -44.13 -62.74 6.64
N ARG A 36 -42.87 -62.83 7.06
CA ARG A 36 -41.79 -63.47 6.30
C ARG A 36 -41.46 -64.81 6.93
N LEU A 37 -41.40 -65.85 6.11
CA LEU A 37 -40.99 -67.18 6.54
C LEU A 37 -39.52 -67.18 6.93
N VAL A 38 -39.18 -67.75 8.08
CA VAL A 38 -37.82 -67.83 8.60
C VAL A 38 -37.28 -69.24 8.45
N SER A 39 -38.06 -70.23 8.88
CA SER A 39 -37.70 -71.64 8.82
C SER A 39 -38.91 -72.49 8.48
N ILE A 40 -38.66 -73.59 7.77
CA ILE A 40 -39.67 -74.60 7.43
C ILE A 40 -39.10 -75.97 7.79
N ALA A 41 -39.85 -76.75 8.56
CA ALA A 41 -39.53 -78.13 8.91
C ALA A 41 -40.59 -79.07 8.33
N ASP A 42 -40.19 -79.89 7.36
CA ASP A 42 -41.09 -80.81 6.67
C ASP A 42 -41.12 -82.18 7.36
N ALA A 43 -42.30 -82.57 7.87
CA ALA A 43 -42.59 -83.88 8.44
C ALA A 43 -43.99 -84.34 7.96
N GLU A 44 -44.87 -84.84 8.84
CA GLU A 44 -46.27 -85.15 8.49
C GLU A 44 -47.06 -83.89 8.05
N ALA A 45 -46.65 -82.71 8.52
CA ALA A 45 -47.10 -81.40 8.07
C ALA A 45 -45.89 -80.45 7.96
N ARG A 46 -46.01 -79.36 7.19
CA ARG A 46 -44.95 -78.35 7.06
C ARG A 46 -45.02 -77.41 8.26
N GLY A 47 -44.10 -77.52 9.22
CA GLY A 47 -43.99 -76.60 10.36
C GLY A 47 -43.30 -75.31 9.94
N ILE A 48 -43.91 -74.16 10.19
CA ILE A 48 -43.45 -72.85 9.74
C ILE A 48 -43.17 -71.97 10.94
N GLU A 49 -41.98 -71.36 10.96
CA GLU A 49 -41.69 -70.19 11.81
C GLU A 49 -41.60 -68.95 10.93
N ALA A 50 -42.31 -67.89 11.32
CA ALA A 50 -42.35 -66.65 10.57
C ALA A 50 -42.19 -65.44 11.51
N VAL A 51 -41.70 -64.34 10.95
CA VAL A 51 -41.57 -63.06 11.64
C VAL A 51 -42.38 -62.00 10.92
N ARG A 52 -42.95 -61.06 11.65
CA ARG A 52 -43.65 -59.94 11.03
C ARG A 52 -42.70 -59.11 10.18
N GLN A 53 -43.18 -58.74 8.99
CA GLN A 53 -42.48 -57.82 8.09
C GLN A 53 -43.42 -56.66 7.74
N ASP A 54 -42.86 -55.46 7.69
CA ASP A 54 -43.56 -54.25 7.25
C ASP A 54 -42.87 -53.73 6.01
N ARG A 55 -43.61 -53.69 4.90
CA ARG A 55 -43.11 -53.23 3.60
C ARG A 55 -42.78 -51.73 3.63
N ALA A 56 -43.48 -50.93 4.45
CA ALA A 56 -43.28 -49.49 4.53
C ALA A 56 -41.90 -49.09 5.10
N THR A 57 -41.19 -50.02 5.77
CA THR A 57 -39.86 -49.74 6.32
C THR A 57 -38.75 -49.75 5.26
N TYR A 58 -38.97 -50.43 4.12
CA TYR A 58 -37.98 -50.55 3.04
C TYR A 58 -38.16 -49.54 1.90
N ASP A 59 -39.30 -48.84 1.87
CA ASP A 59 -39.63 -47.79 0.88
C ASP A 59 -39.31 -46.37 1.41
N LEU A 60 -38.20 -46.20 2.14
CA LEU A 60 -37.74 -44.85 2.49
C LEU A 60 -37.14 -44.17 1.25
N PRO A 61 -37.63 -42.99 0.84
CA PRO A 61 -37.01 -42.25 -0.24
C PRO A 61 -35.57 -41.86 0.16
N PRO A 62 -34.61 -41.82 -0.79
CA PRO A 62 -33.29 -41.30 -0.51
C PRO A 62 -33.40 -39.87 0.03
N GLY A 63 -32.58 -39.51 1.02
CA GLY A 63 -32.55 -38.16 1.58
C GLY A 63 -32.26 -37.11 0.51
N ASP A 64 -32.65 -35.86 0.77
CA ASP A 64 -32.47 -34.77 -0.19
C ASP A 64 -30.99 -34.64 -0.59
N PRO A 65 -30.67 -34.60 -1.91
CA PRO A 65 -29.30 -34.38 -2.36
C PRO A 65 -28.81 -33.01 -1.89
N HIS A 66 -27.64 -32.98 -1.26
CA HIS A 66 -26.96 -31.73 -0.95
C HIS A 66 -26.64 -30.99 -2.27
N ALA A 67 -27.01 -29.72 -2.36
CA ALA A 67 -26.65 -28.89 -3.50
C ALA A 67 -25.12 -28.75 -3.59
N ALA A 68 -24.50 -29.38 -4.58
CA ALA A 68 -23.10 -29.16 -4.91
C ALA A 68 -22.96 -27.79 -5.60
N SER A 69 -22.44 -26.80 -4.88
CA SER A 69 -22.00 -25.53 -5.47
C SER A 69 -20.63 -25.74 -6.09
N LEU A 70 -20.52 -25.69 -7.42
CA LEU A 70 -19.23 -25.55 -8.09
C LEU A 70 -18.65 -24.18 -7.71
N THR A 71 -17.53 -24.16 -7.00
CA THR A 71 -16.80 -22.93 -6.70
C THR A 71 -16.36 -22.33 -8.04
N ARG A 72 -16.99 -21.22 -8.46
CA ARG A 72 -16.59 -20.51 -9.67
C ARG A 72 -15.13 -20.06 -9.49
N ALA A 73 -14.25 -20.47 -10.40
CA ALA A 73 -12.87 -20.02 -10.39
C ALA A 73 -12.85 -18.49 -10.44
N VAL A 74 -12.29 -17.88 -9.41
CA VAL A 74 -12.10 -16.43 -9.36
C VAL A 74 -11.02 -16.08 -10.36
N VAL A 75 -11.38 -15.27 -11.37
CA VAL A 75 -10.42 -14.72 -12.32
C VAL A 75 -9.88 -13.43 -11.71
N PHE A 76 -8.58 -13.39 -11.47
CA PHE A 76 -7.89 -12.16 -11.07
C PHE A 76 -7.50 -11.40 -12.33
N GLY A 77 -7.63 -10.07 -12.30
CA GLY A 77 -6.96 -9.20 -13.27
C GLY A 77 -5.61 -8.73 -12.72
N ALA A 78 -4.81 -8.08 -13.56
CA ALA A 78 -3.61 -7.40 -13.10
C ALA A 78 -3.97 -6.31 -12.06
N PRO A 79 -3.25 -6.23 -10.92
CA PRO A 79 -3.53 -5.22 -9.91
C PRO A 79 -3.15 -3.83 -10.41
N ASP A 80 -3.81 -2.80 -9.88
CA ASP A 80 -3.28 -1.44 -9.91
C ASP A 80 -2.22 -1.34 -8.81
N ALA A 81 -0.96 -1.38 -9.22
CA ALA A 81 0.18 -1.39 -8.32
C ALA A 81 1.07 -0.17 -8.55
N LEU A 82 1.64 0.33 -7.46
CA LEU A 82 2.46 1.53 -7.40
C LEU A 82 3.73 1.26 -6.60
N LEU A 83 4.86 1.64 -7.17
CA LEU A 83 6.16 1.67 -6.49
C LEU A 83 6.48 3.12 -6.15
N MET A 84 6.70 3.40 -4.88
CA MET A 84 6.87 4.76 -4.36
C MET A 84 8.17 4.85 -3.58
N ASP A 85 9.11 5.68 -4.03
CA ASP A 85 10.26 6.06 -3.24
C ASP A 85 9.92 7.33 -2.45
N LEU A 86 9.73 7.18 -1.14
CA LEU A 86 9.23 8.24 -0.27
C LEU A 86 10.27 8.56 0.80
N PRO A 87 10.20 9.78 1.38
CA PRO A 87 10.89 10.06 2.63
C PRO A 87 10.54 9.03 3.71
N GLN A 88 11.44 8.82 4.67
CA GLN A 88 11.17 7.92 5.79
C GLN A 88 9.90 8.39 6.54
N LEU A 89 8.90 7.52 6.64
CA LEU A 89 7.60 7.85 7.25
C LEU A 89 7.57 7.49 8.75
N THR A 90 8.19 6.38 9.12
CA THR A 90 8.18 5.81 10.47
C THR A 90 9.53 5.15 10.79
N GLU A 91 9.82 4.93 12.07
CA GLU A 91 11.13 4.40 12.51
C GLU A 91 11.34 2.92 12.16
N ASP A 92 10.26 2.15 12.04
CA ASP A 92 10.28 0.73 11.67
C ASP A 92 10.55 0.50 10.18
N LEU A 93 10.45 1.55 9.37
CA LEU A 93 10.76 1.53 7.95
C LEU A 93 12.19 2.05 7.71
N PRO A 94 13.11 1.21 7.20
CA PRO A 94 14.43 1.68 6.78
C PRO A 94 14.30 2.75 5.70
N ALA A 95 15.02 3.85 5.86
CA ALA A 95 14.87 5.07 5.06
C ALA A 95 15.16 4.89 3.55
N HIS A 96 15.95 3.89 3.18
CA HIS A 96 16.29 3.63 1.77
C HIS A 96 15.28 2.77 1.03
N ARG A 97 14.31 2.16 1.74
CA ARG A 97 13.41 1.17 1.15
C ARG A 97 12.17 1.83 0.55
N PRO A 98 11.89 1.63 -0.75
CA PRO A 98 10.64 2.07 -1.34
C PRO A 98 9.45 1.30 -0.76
N LEU A 99 8.26 1.87 -0.94
CA LEU A 99 6.98 1.26 -0.59
C LEU A 99 6.24 0.78 -1.84
N VAL A 100 5.45 -0.27 -1.68
CA VAL A 100 4.49 -0.73 -2.68
C VAL A 100 3.06 -0.57 -2.18
N ALA A 101 2.20 -0.04 -3.04
CA ALA A 101 0.75 -0.04 -2.87
C ALA A 101 0.15 -0.92 -3.97
N ALA A 102 -0.83 -1.76 -3.63
CA ALA A 102 -1.57 -2.51 -4.63
C ALA A 102 -3.06 -2.57 -4.32
N HIS A 103 -3.86 -2.52 -5.39
CA HIS A 103 -5.30 -2.65 -5.35
C HIS A 103 -5.79 -3.61 -6.43
N ALA A 104 -6.68 -4.54 -6.07
CA ALA A 104 -7.32 -5.45 -7.00
C ALA A 104 -8.73 -5.81 -6.52
N VAL A 105 -9.64 -6.03 -7.47
CA VAL A 105 -11.00 -6.52 -7.22
C VAL A 105 -11.27 -7.70 -8.15
N PRO A 106 -11.48 -8.92 -7.63
CA PRO A 106 -11.37 -9.31 -6.22
C PRO A 106 -9.92 -9.29 -5.71
N TRP A 107 -9.74 -9.17 -4.39
CA TRP A 107 -8.42 -9.24 -3.78
C TRP A 107 -7.98 -10.71 -3.66
N PRO A 108 -6.76 -11.08 -4.09
CA PRO A 108 -6.29 -12.46 -4.09
C PRO A 108 -5.91 -12.99 -2.70
N GLY A 109 -6.06 -12.18 -1.64
CA GLY A 109 -5.61 -12.52 -0.29
C GLY A 109 -4.17 -12.10 -0.06
N GLU A 110 -3.26 -12.52 -0.93
CA GLU A 110 -1.83 -12.20 -0.86
C GLU A 110 -1.27 -11.79 -2.23
N MET A 111 -0.52 -10.70 -2.24
CA MET A 111 0.26 -10.23 -3.39
C MET A 111 1.73 -10.62 -3.20
N ALA A 112 2.38 -10.99 -4.30
CA ALA A 112 3.80 -11.25 -4.36
C ALA A 112 4.49 -10.18 -5.21
N VAL A 113 5.67 -9.74 -4.76
CA VAL A 113 6.53 -8.80 -5.47
C VAL A 113 7.81 -9.51 -5.87
N PHE A 114 8.06 -9.53 -7.17
CA PHE A 114 9.28 -10.07 -7.74
C PHE A 114 10.11 -8.96 -8.37
N ARG A 115 11.42 -9.17 -8.44
CA ARG A 115 12.33 -8.30 -9.21
C ARG A 115 13.30 -9.13 -10.05
N SER A 116 13.81 -8.52 -11.12
CA SER A 116 14.87 -9.10 -11.97
C SER A 116 15.72 -7.99 -12.60
N PRO A 117 17.04 -8.19 -12.79
CA PRO A 117 17.85 -7.25 -13.55
C PRO A 117 17.57 -7.34 -15.06
N ALA A 118 16.86 -8.39 -15.50
CA ALA A 118 16.47 -8.66 -16.87
C ALA A 118 14.95 -8.84 -16.99
N THR A 119 14.46 -9.33 -18.13
CA THR A 119 13.03 -9.58 -18.39
C THR A 119 12.60 -11.02 -18.04
N ASP A 120 13.50 -11.83 -17.51
CA ASP A 120 13.33 -13.21 -17.04
C ASP A 120 14.03 -13.41 -15.69
N GLY A 121 14.07 -14.63 -15.12
CA GLY A 121 14.81 -14.88 -13.88
C GLY A 121 14.31 -14.09 -12.66
N PHE A 122 13.00 -13.84 -12.57
CA PHE A 122 12.39 -13.09 -11.48
C PHE A 122 12.53 -13.80 -10.13
N GLU A 123 13.12 -13.10 -9.16
CA GLU A 123 13.26 -13.55 -7.78
C GLU A 123 12.17 -12.94 -6.90
N LEU A 124 11.60 -13.75 -6.01
CA LEU A 124 10.61 -13.30 -5.04
C LEU A 124 11.29 -12.41 -3.99
N LEU A 125 10.85 -11.17 -3.89
CA LEU A 125 11.38 -10.21 -2.93
C LEU A 125 10.57 -10.18 -1.63
N THR A 126 9.24 -10.14 -1.73
CA THR A 126 8.35 -10.11 -0.56
C THR A 126 6.91 -10.46 -0.94
N THR A 127 6.07 -10.72 0.06
CA THR A 127 4.63 -10.86 -0.09
C THR A 127 3.90 -9.97 0.93
N PHE A 128 2.65 -9.59 0.62
CA PHE A 128 1.82 -8.80 1.53
C PHE A 128 0.33 -9.07 1.31
N GLY A 129 -0.44 -9.02 2.41
CA GLY A 129 -1.87 -9.34 2.41
C GLY A 129 -2.82 -8.14 2.38
N SER A 130 -2.30 -6.93 2.58
CA SER A 130 -3.11 -5.72 2.73
C SER A 130 -3.41 -5.06 1.38
N ARG A 131 -4.65 -4.62 1.21
CA ARG A 131 -5.09 -3.84 0.04
C ARG A 131 -4.92 -2.35 0.33
N ALA A 132 -4.16 -1.65 -0.51
CA ALA A 132 -3.92 -0.22 -0.35
C ALA A 132 -5.12 0.63 -0.79
N ARG A 133 -5.23 1.82 -0.19
CA ARG A 133 -6.18 2.86 -0.60
C ARG A 133 -5.54 3.75 -1.66
N ILE A 134 -5.80 3.42 -2.91
CA ILE A 134 -5.33 4.14 -4.11
C ILE A 134 -6.50 4.93 -4.70
N GLY A 135 -6.19 6.09 -5.29
CA GLY A 135 -7.15 6.97 -5.93
C GLY A 135 -6.50 7.91 -6.93
N ALA A 136 -7.25 8.93 -7.35
CA ALA A 136 -6.78 9.97 -8.24
C ALA A 136 -7.33 11.35 -7.87
N LEU A 137 -6.61 12.40 -8.24
CA LEU A 137 -7.10 13.78 -8.16
C LEU A 137 -8.28 13.99 -9.12
N VAL A 138 -9.35 14.62 -8.64
CA VAL A 138 -10.53 14.99 -9.44
C VAL A 138 -10.32 16.32 -10.15
N SER A 139 -9.53 17.21 -9.57
CA SER A 139 -9.20 18.55 -10.08
C SER A 139 -7.75 18.89 -9.81
N ASP A 140 -7.21 19.85 -10.57
CA ASP A 140 -5.87 20.37 -10.37
C ASP A 140 -5.67 20.87 -8.93
N LEU A 141 -4.51 20.55 -8.35
CA LEU A 141 -4.06 21.05 -7.05
C LEU A 141 -2.86 21.98 -7.27
N TYR A 142 -3.02 23.24 -6.90
CA TYR A 142 -1.97 24.24 -7.02
C TYR A 142 -0.99 24.22 -5.82
N PRO A 143 0.19 24.83 -5.97
CA PRO A 143 1.12 25.00 -4.87
C PRO A 143 0.45 25.70 -3.68
N GLY A 144 0.77 25.22 -2.48
CA GLY A 144 0.26 25.77 -1.22
C GLY A 144 1.38 26.32 -0.35
N PRO A 145 1.03 27.01 0.75
CA PRO A 145 2.03 27.41 1.72
C PRO A 145 2.64 26.18 2.42
N THR A 146 3.93 26.27 2.73
CA THR A 146 4.65 25.27 3.55
C THR A 146 4.70 25.72 5.01
N SER A 147 4.87 24.76 5.92
CA SER A 147 5.03 25.00 7.37
C SER A 147 3.86 25.72 8.05
N ARG A 148 2.68 25.70 7.45
CA ARG A 148 1.42 26.21 7.99
C ARG A 148 0.25 25.52 7.29
N PHE A 149 -0.95 25.70 7.82
CA PHE A 149 -2.15 25.22 7.14
C PHE A 149 -2.37 25.95 5.81
N ASP A 150 -2.61 25.15 4.77
CA ASP A 150 -3.22 25.59 3.53
C ASP A 150 -4.74 25.56 3.69
N LEU A 151 -5.31 26.77 3.77
CA LEU A 151 -6.75 27.01 3.86
C LEU A 151 -7.33 27.51 2.54
N GLY A 152 -6.49 27.72 1.53
CA GLY A 152 -6.90 28.27 0.23
C GLY A 152 -7.17 27.19 -0.80
N ASN A 153 -6.35 26.13 -0.82
CA ASN A 153 -6.55 25.01 -1.72
C ASN A 153 -7.55 23.99 -1.16
N THR A 154 -8.25 23.33 -2.07
CA THR A 154 -9.13 22.20 -1.78
C THR A 154 -8.67 21.01 -2.60
N LEU A 155 -8.41 19.89 -1.93
CA LEU A 155 -7.98 18.65 -2.55
C LEU A 155 -9.21 17.75 -2.73
N VAL A 156 -9.58 17.44 -3.98
CA VAL A 156 -10.70 16.52 -4.25
C VAL A 156 -10.15 15.23 -4.84
N VAL A 157 -10.46 14.11 -4.21
CA VAL A 157 -9.92 12.78 -4.56
C VAL A 157 -11.03 11.76 -4.78
N ASP A 158 -10.85 10.90 -5.76
CA ASP A 158 -11.62 9.68 -5.95
C ASP A 158 -10.79 8.48 -5.48
N LEU A 159 -11.25 7.78 -4.45
CA LEU A 159 -10.64 6.54 -3.93
C LEU A 159 -11.31 5.30 -4.54
N LEU A 160 -10.50 4.32 -4.90
CA LEU A 160 -10.97 3.01 -5.37
C LEU A 160 -11.64 2.19 -4.26
N THR A 161 -11.18 2.36 -3.02
CA THR A 161 -11.69 1.65 -1.84
C THR A 161 -11.42 2.44 -0.56
N GLY A 162 -12.17 2.12 0.50
CA GLY A 162 -11.98 2.67 1.83
C GLY A 162 -12.66 4.01 2.04
N THR A 163 -12.44 4.58 3.22
CA THR A 163 -13.02 5.85 3.65
C THR A 163 -11.95 6.80 4.18
N LEU A 164 -12.26 8.09 4.18
CA LEU A 164 -11.48 9.14 4.83
C LEU A 164 -12.37 9.86 5.81
N GLU A 165 -11.81 10.23 6.95
CA GLU A 165 -12.54 10.88 8.04
C GLU A 165 -11.77 12.13 8.49
N SER A 166 -12.49 13.12 9.01
CA SER A 166 -11.85 14.29 9.60
C SER A 166 -11.12 13.91 10.88
N VAL A 167 -9.97 14.52 11.13
CA VAL A 167 -9.13 14.24 12.29
C VAL A 167 -8.86 15.53 13.09
N THR A 168 -8.60 15.38 14.39
CA THR A 168 -8.20 16.52 15.21
C THR A 168 -6.82 17.02 14.81
N ASP A 169 -6.49 18.28 15.13
CA ASP A 169 -5.15 18.84 14.90
C ASP A 169 -4.07 18.01 15.60
N LEU A 170 -4.32 17.48 16.81
CA LEU A 170 -3.36 16.65 17.53
C LEU A 170 -3.04 15.35 16.76
N THR A 171 -4.06 14.65 16.30
CA THR A 171 -3.89 13.43 15.49
C THR A 171 -3.25 13.72 14.14
N LEU A 172 -3.58 14.87 13.54
CA LEU A 172 -2.97 15.32 12.29
C LEU A 172 -1.47 15.57 12.47
N PHE A 173 -1.07 16.29 13.53
CA PHE A 173 0.36 16.50 13.84
C PHE A 173 1.09 15.21 14.22
N GLY A 174 0.35 14.19 14.67
CA GLY A 174 0.86 12.82 14.85
C GLY A 174 1.02 12.01 13.56
N GLY A 175 0.77 12.59 12.38
CA GLY A 175 0.93 11.92 11.08
C GLY A 175 -0.35 11.34 10.47
N ALA A 176 -1.52 11.50 11.12
CA ALA A 176 -2.77 10.98 10.57
C ALA A 176 -3.17 11.67 9.25
N ASN A 177 -4.02 11.00 8.47
CA ASN A 177 -4.55 11.48 7.18
C ASN A 177 -3.46 11.91 6.19
N ALA A 178 -2.31 11.23 6.17
CA ALA A 178 -1.28 11.45 5.18
C ALA A 178 -1.64 10.77 3.85
N LEU A 179 -1.45 11.48 2.75
CA LEU A 179 -1.59 11.02 1.38
C LEU A 179 -0.33 11.39 0.60
N ALA A 180 0.13 10.50 -0.28
CA ALA A 180 1.11 10.81 -1.31
C ALA A 180 0.39 11.13 -2.62
N ILE A 181 0.78 12.23 -3.27
CA ILE A 181 0.24 12.69 -4.55
C ILE A 181 1.37 12.68 -5.57
N GLU A 182 1.20 11.94 -6.67
CA GLU A 182 2.18 11.88 -7.75
C GLU A 182 2.05 13.11 -8.65
N SER A 183 2.82 14.16 -8.34
CA SER A 183 2.81 15.42 -9.10
C SER A 183 3.37 15.26 -10.52
N ALA A 184 4.29 14.32 -10.71
CA ALA A 184 4.91 13.89 -11.95
C ALA A 184 5.45 12.46 -11.75
N PRO A 185 5.74 11.68 -12.81
CA PRO A 185 6.19 10.29 -12.68
C PRO A 185 7.34 10.14 -11.68
N GLY A 186 7.09 9.39 -10.60
CA GLY A 186 8.06 9.16 -9.52
C GLY A 186 8.28 10.31 -8.52
N LEU A 187 7.64 11.47 -8.71
CA LEU A 187 7.73 12.63 -7.82
C LEU A 187 6.48 12.78 -6.95
N TRP A 188 6.63 12.45 -5.68
CA TRP A 188 5.54 12.39 -4.70
C TRP A 188 5.56 13.57 -3.72
N GLU A 189 4.46 14.31 -3.66
CA GLU A 189 4.18 15.25 -2.57
C GLU A 189 3.46 14.50 -1.44
N ILE A 190 3.92 14.65 -0.19
CA ILE A 190 3.17 14.18 0.98
C ILE A 190 2.32 15.32 1.51
N VAL A 191 1.00 15.09 1.54
CA VAL A 191 -0.01 16.01 2.05
C VAL A 191 -0.75 15.37 3.21
N GLN A 192 -1.07 16.14 4.24
CA GLN A 192 -2.03 15.72 5.26
C GLN A 192 -3.29 16.59 5.22
N ALA A 193 -4.45 16.01 5.53
CA ALA A 193 -5.72 16.73 5.54
C ALA A 193 -6.43 16.63 6.91
N GLY A 194 -6.72 17.78 7.52
CA GLY A 194 -7.45 17.83 8.79
C GLY A 194 -8.95 17.57 8.63
N ALA A 195 -9.55 18.06 7.54
CA ALA A 195 -10.98 17.91 7.28
C ALA A 195 -11.23 17.08 6.02
N ALA A 196 -12.12 16.10 6.14
CA ALA A 196 -12.58 15.24 5.06
C ALA A 196 -14.12 15.21 5.00
N GLU A 197 -14.66 15.58 3.85
CA GLU A 197 -16.10 15.60 3.55
C GLU A 197 -16.39 14.64 2.39
N LEU A 198 -17.30 13.69 2.58
CA LEU A 198 -17.75 12.78 1.53
C LEU A 198 -18.70 13.51 0.57
N LEU A 199 -18.31 13.64 -0.70
CA LEU A 199 -19.14 14.28 -1.75
C LEU A 199 -20.02 13.29 -2.50
N ALA A 200 -19.48 12.10 -2.75
CA ALA A 200 -20.13 10.99 -3.44
C ALA A 200 -19.42 9.68 -3.03
N PRO A 201 -19.96 8.49 -3.33
CA PRO A 201 -19.28 7.23 -3.01
C PRO A 201 -17.84 7.21 -3.55
N GLY A 202 -16.85 7.09 -2.65
CA GLY A 202 -15.42 7.13 -2.97
C GLY A 202 -14.83 8.53 -3.24
N ARG A 203 -15.66 9.57 -3.37
CA ARG A 203 -15.20 10.95 -3.64
C ARG A 203 -15.18 11.81 -2.38
N TYR A 204 -14.02 12.35 -2.05
CA TYR A 204 -13.81 13.18 -0.86
C TYR A 204 -13.30 14.56 -1.21
N ARG A 205 -13.81 15.57 -0.50
CA ARG A 205 -13.21 16.90 -0.41
C ARG A 205 -12.36 16.97 0.84
N LEU A 206 -11.09 17.28 0.67
CA LEU A 206 -10.10 17.43 1.71
C LEU A 206 -9.69 18.91 1.81
N THR A 207 -9.72 19.44 3.03
CA THR A 207 -9.34 20.83 3.32
C THR A 207 -8.50 20.90 4.59
N ARG A 208 -7.99 22.10 4.91
CA ARG A 208 -7.07 22.33 6.05
C ARG A 208 -5.83 21.46 5.88
N LEU A 209 -5.12 21.69 4.77
CA LEU A 209 -4.04 20.82 4.33
C LEU A 209 -2.71 21.21 4.99
N LEU A 210 -1.86 20.23 5.28
CA LEU A 210 -0.44 20.42 5.51
C LEU A 210 0.30 19.91 4.28
N ARG A 211 1.04 20.81 3.62
CA ARG A 211 1.64 20.56 2.30
C ARG A 211 3.12 20.21 2.43
N GLY A 212 3.66 19.47 1.46
CA GLY A 212 5.10 19.20 1.33
C GLY A 212 5.74 18.56 2.56
N GLN A 213 5.01 17.69 3.27
CA GLN A 213 5.49 17.06 4.49
C GLN A 213 6.73 16.20 4.23
N ARG A 214 7.56 16.04 5.27
CA ARG A 214 8.81 15.25 5.21
C ARG A 214 9.73 15.65 4.05
N GLY A 215 9.86 16.97 3.80
CA GLY A 215 10.82 17.49 2.82
C GLY A 215 10.39 17.37 1.35
N THR A 216 9.09 17.16 1.10
CA THR A 216 8.53 17.01 -0.26
C THR A 216 8.06 18.32 -0.87
N GLU A 217 8.50 19.48 -0.35
CA GLU A 217 8.06 20.79 -0.85
C GLU A 217 8.43 21.01 -2.32
N ALA A 218 9.56 20.45 -2.77
CA ALA A 218 9.99 20.51 -4.17
C ALA A 218 9.16 19.62 -5.11
N ALA A 219 8.38 18.67 -4.56
CA ALA A 219 7.48 17.81 -5.33
C ALA A 219 6.06 18.40 -5.43
N MET A 220 5.82 19.62 -4.95
CA MET A 220 4.56 20.31 -5.22
C MET A 220 4.43 20.62 -6.71
N GLY A 221 3.44 20.01 -7.37
CA GLY A 221 3.11 20.33 -8.76
C GLY A 221 2.58 21.76 -8.90
N ASN A 222 2.80 22.37 -10.07
CA ASN A 222 2.24 23.68 -10.42
C ASN A 222 1.50 23.67 -11.76
N PRO A 223 0.26 23.12 -11.80
CA PRO A 223 -0.40 22.35 -10.75
C PRO A 223 0.02 20.86 -10.74
N ALA A 224 -0.32 20.12 -9.67
CA ALA A 224 -0.50 18.68 -9.78
C ALA A 224 -1.84 18.43 -10.49
N THR A 225 -1.81 17.77 -11.64
CA THR A 225 -2.93 17.74 -12.58
C THR A 225 -4.03 16.77 -12.15
N ALA A 226 -5.28 17.06 -12.55
CA ALA A 226 -6.38 16.10 -12.42
C ALA A 226 -6.00 14.75 -13.05
N GLY A 227 -6.33 13.66 -12.36
CA GLY A 227 -5.90 12.30 -12.70
C GLY A 227 -4.58 11.86 -12.08
N ALA A 228 -3.82 12.76 -11.44
CA ALA A 228 -2.62 12.39 -10.68
C ALA A 228 -2.96 11.34 -9.61
N ARG A 229 -2.10 10.34 -9.47
CA ARG A 229 -2.31 9.22 -8.54
C ARG A 229 -2.21 9.70 -7.10
N VAL A 230 -3.10 9.18 -6.27
CA VAL A 230 -3.16 9.45 -4.83
C VAL A 230 -3.08 8.14 -4.08
N VAL A 231 -2.24 8.07 -3.05
CA VAL A 231 -2.15 6.90 -2.17
C VAL A 231 -2.27 7.36 -0.73
N VAL A 232 -3.17 6.74 0.04
CA VAL A 232 -3.23 7.00 1.49
C VAL A 232 -2.06 6.28 2.16
N LEU A 233 -1.29 7.00 2.97
CA LEU A 233 -0.13 6.48 3.66
C LEU A 233 -0.55 5.86 5.00
N ASP A 234 -0.66 4.55 5.02
CA ASP A 234 -1.06 3.76 6.18
C ASP A 234 -0.37 2.39 6.22
N ALA A 235 -0.75 1.56 7.20
CA ALA A 235 -0.19 0.21 7.38
C ALA A 235 -0.56 -0.80 6.27
N ALA A 236 -1.35 -0.41 5.26
CA ALA A 236 -1.63 -1.26 4.11
C ALA A 236 -0.52 -1.22 3.06
N LEU A 237 0.40 -0.26 3.15
CA LEU A 237 1.61 -0.21 2.32
C LEU A 237 2.63 -1.24 2.80
N ALA A 238 3.31 -1.89 1.86
CA ALA A 238 4.38 -2.82 2.17
C ALA A 238 5.75 -2.23 1.82
N SER A 239 6.74 -2.43 2.68
CA SER A 239 8.12 -2.07 2.37
C SER A 239 8.75 -3.08 1.43
N LEU A 240 9.51 -2.60 0.44
CA LEU A 240 10.28 -3.44 -0.47
C LEU A 240 11.67 -3.67 0.13
N PRO A 241 12.03 -4.91 0.51
CA PRO A 241 13.27 -5.20 1.23
C PRO A 241 14.48 -5.23 0.29
N ILE A 242 14.87 -4.07 -0.23
CA ILE A 242 16.10 -3.90 -1.01
C ILE A 242 17.29 -3.59 -0.09
N ALA A 243 18.50 -3.88 -0.57
CA ALA A 243 19.74 -3.45 0.07
C ALA A 243 20.07 -2.00 -0.34
N GLU A 244 20.87 -1.28 0.46
CA GLU A 244 21.36 0.05 0.08
C GLU A 244 22.20 0.02 -1.21
N ALA A 245 22.91 -1.08 -1.45
CA ALA A 245 23.67 -1.29 -2.68
C ALA A 245 22.80 -1.40 -3.95
N ASP A 246 21.49 -1.60 -3.80
CA ASP A 246 20.54 -1.68 -4.93
C ASP A 246 20.01 -0.29 -5.35
N ILE A 247 20.34 0.77 -4.61
CA ILE A 247 19.94 2.16 -4.92
C ILE A 247 20.60 2.61 -6.23
N GLY A 248 19.85 3.30 -7.08
CA GLY A 248 20.29 3.81 -8.37
C GLY A 248 20.40 2.73 -9.46
N ILE A 249 20.01 1.49 -9.16
CA ILE A 249 19.99 0.39 -10.13
C ILE A 249 18.56 0.20 -10.66
N PRO A 250 18.34 0.26 -11.99
CA PRO A 250 17.03 -0.02 -12.57
C PRO A 250 16.74 -1.52 -12.52
N TRP A 251 15.58 -1.89 -11.96
CA TRP A 251 15.10 -3.27 -11.91
C TRP A 251 13.76 -3.41 -12.66
N ASN A 252 13.50 -4.59 -13.18
CA ASN A 252 12.18 -4.98 -13.66
C ASN A 252 11.41 -5.60 -12.50
N TRP A 253 10.22 -5.08 -12.22
CA TRP A 253 9.37 -5.52 -11.11
C TRP A 253 8.14 -6.21 -11.66
N ARG A 254 7.67 -7.23 -10.94
CA ARG A 254 6.40 -7.90 -11.20
C ARG A 254 5.60 -8.04 -9.92
N ILE A 255 4.35 -7.59 -9.94
CA ILE A 255 3.46 -7.55 -8.78
C ILE A 255 2.14 -8.23 -9.16
N GLY A 256 1.75 -9.26 -8.44
CA GLY A 256 0.56 -10.05 -8.77
C GLY A 256 0.16 -11.04 -7.68
N PRO A 257 -0.90 -11.83 -7.90
CA PRO A 257 -1.39 -12.81 -6.92
C PRO A 257 -0.31 -13.84 -6.56
N ALA A 258 -0.02 -14.01 -5.27
CA ALA A 258 0.98 -14.98 -4.79
C ALA A 258 0.63 -16.45 -5.13
N SER A 259 -0.65 -16.72 -5.38
CA SER A 259 -1.15 -18.04 -5.80
C SER A 259 -0.91 -18.36 -7.29
N ARG A 260 -0.33 -17.43 -8.06
CA ARG A 260 -0.05 -17.58 -9.50
C ARG A 260 1.44 -17.46 -9.78
N PRO A 261 1.97 -18.17 -10.79
CA PRO A 261 3.37 -18.05 -11.19
C PRO A 261 3.66 -16.64 -11.73
N VAL A 262 4.87 -16.14 -11.53
CA VAL A 262 5.29 -14.78 -11.94
C VAL A 262 5.17 -14.50 -13.45
N SER A 263 5.11 -15.54 -14.28
CA SER A 263 4.90 -15.44 -15.73
C SER A 263 3.43 -15.27 -16.15
N ASP A 264 2.49 -15.43 -15.21
CA ASP A 264 1.04 -15.30 -15.45
C ASP A 264 0.66 -13.86 -15.84
N GLU A 265 -0.35 -13.71 -16.70
CA GLU A 265 -0.84 -12.41 -17.19
C GLU A 265 -1.46 -11.53 -16.09
N THR A 266 -1.75 -12.12 -14.93
CA THR A 266 -2.23 -11.40 -13.73
C THR A 266 -1.15 -10.57 -13.03
N TYR A 267 0.10 -10.63 -13.48
CA TYR A 267 1.17 -9.79 -12.93
C TYR A 267 1.26 -8.45 -13.67
N PHE A 268 1.18 -7.37 -12.90
CA PHE A 268 1.58 -6.04 -13.34
C PHE A 268 3.11 -5.97 -13.42
N GLY A 269 3.66 -5.45 -14.52
CA GLY A 269 5.10 -5.30 -14.74
C GLY A 269 5.51 -3.84 -14.92
N GLN A 270 6.57 -3.41 -14.26
CA GLN A 270 7.11 -2.05 -14.37
C GLN A 270 8.63 -2.02 -14.15
N ALA A 271 9.34 -1.18 -14.91
CA ALA A 271 10.71 -0.82 -14.59
C ALA A 271 10.73 0.30 -13.52
N PHE A 272 11.52 0.12 -12.47
CA PHE A 272 11.63 1.09 -11.39
C PHE A 272 13.03 1.06 -10.79
N MET A 273 13.58 2.25 -10.56
CA MET A 273 14.90 2.49 -10.00
C MET A 273 14.73 3.17 -8.63
N PRO A 274 14.94 2.45 -7.52
CA PRO A 274 14.99 3.06 -6.20
C PRO A 274 16.08 4.14 -6.14
N GLU A 275 15.75 5.35 -5.70
CA GLU A 275 16.69 6.46 -5.50
C GLU A 275 17.07 6.65 -4.02
N GLY A 276 16.38 5.97 -3.10
CA GLY A 276 16.62 6.08 -1.66
C GLY A 276 16.23 7.45 -1.11
N ILE A 277 15.04 7.95 -1.49
CA ILE A 277 14.59 9.32 -1.17
C ILE A 277 14.57 9.57 0.33
N GLY A 278 14.30 8.57 1.16
CA GLY A 278 14.35 8.72 2.62
C GLY A 278 15.74 8.95 3.20
N LEU A 279 16.83 8.65 2.48
CA LEU A 279 18.20 8.99 2.88
C LEU A 279 18.63 10.39 2.42
N ARG A 280 17.84 11.04 1.57
CA ARG A 280 18.19 12.33 0.97
C ARG A 280 18.00 13.45 2.00
N PRO A 281 19.04 14.24 2.32
CA PRO A 281 18.90 15.38 3.20
C PRO A 281 17.83 16.36 2.70
N PHE A 282 17.07 16.94 3.64
CA PHE A 282 16.11 17.98 3.32
C PHE A 282 16.79 19.26 2.84
N SER A 283 16.04 20.08 2.09
CA SER A 283 16.51 21.41 1.70
C SER A 283 16.70 22.28 2.93
N VAL A 284 17.70 23.15 2.92
CA VAL A 284 17.93 24.10 4.02
C VAL A 284 16.80 25.14 4.13
N ALA A 285 16.65 25.75 5.30
CA ALA A 285 15.63 26.76 5.57
C ALA A 285 16.23 28.14 5.85
N HIS A 286 15.37 29.15 5.87
CA HIS A 286 15.68 30.51 6.36
C HIS A 286 16.98 31.12 5.83
N VAL A 287 17.19 31.04 4.51
CA VAL A 287 18.32 31.72 3.86
C VAL A 287 18.23 33.22 4.13
N GLU A 288 19.25 33.80 4.75
CA GLU A 288 19.29 35.22 5.09
C GLU A 288 19.28 36.08 3.81
N GLN A 289 18.47 37.14 3.82
CA GLN A 289 18.38 38.10 2.71
C GLN A 289 19.30 39.31 2.97
N PRO A 290 20.20 39.68 2.03
CA PRO A 290 21.15 40.78 2.21
C PRO A 290 20.47 42.12 2.55
N TRP A 291 19.39 42.47 1.85
CA TRP A 291 18.66 43.73 2.06
C TRP A 291 18.14 43.97 3.50
N ARG A 292 18.08 42.93 4.35
CA ARG A 292 17.60 43.06 5.74
C ARG A 292 18.61 43.72 6.69
N LYS A 293 19.88 43.81 6.31
CA LYS A 293 20.95 44.40 7.12
C LYS A 293 21.72 45.41 6.24
N PRO A 294 22.14 46.56 6.76
CA PRO A 294 23.01 47.45 6.00
C PRO A 294 24.28 46.71 5.58
N CYS A 295 24.54 46.61 4.27
CA CYS A 295 25.75 46.00 3.74
C CYS A 295 26.54 47.01 2.90
N THR A 296 27.83 47.11 3.16
CA THR A 296 28.77 47.75 2.23
C THR A 296 29.19 46.70 1.20
N PRO A 297 29.25 47.02 -0.11
CA PRO A 297 29.76 46.09 -1.12
C PRO A 297 31.12 45.51 -0.71
N GLY A 298 31.25 44.18 -0.80
CA GLY A 298 32.40 43.43 -0.29
C GLY A 298 32.11 41.94 -0.23
N ASP A 299 32.76 41.23 0.70
CA ASP A 299 32.52 39.80 0.90
C ASP A 299 31.06 39.54 1.31
N LEU A 300 30.40 38.64 0.59
CA LEU A 300 29.03 38.22 0.88
C LEU A 300 29.05 36.96 1.74
N THR A 301 28.57 37.03 2.98
CA THR A 301 28.31 35.83 3.79
C THR A 301 26.88 35.35 3.59
N ILE A 302 26.72 34.20 2.93
CA ILE A 302 25.44 33.53 2.73
C ILE A 302 25.21 32.64 3.96
N ARG A 303 24.06 32.79 4.64
CA ARG A 303 23.69 32.02 5.84
C ARG A 303 22.33 31.35 5.69
N TRP A 304 22.16 30.20 6.32
CA TRP A 304 20.90 29.44 6.34
C TRP A 304 20.73 28.69 7.67
N THR A 305 19.60 28.01 7.83
CA THR A 305 19.32 27.10 8.95
C THR A 305 19.30 25.66 8.45
N ARG A 306 20.02 24.77 9.15
CA ARG A 306 20.04 23.34 8.86
C ARG A 306 18.65 22.73 9.09
N ARG A 307 18.29 21.76 8.25
CA ARG A 307 17.16 20.85 8.47
C ARG A 307 17.70 19.43 8.60
N SER A 308 16.97 18.57 9.30
CA SER A 308 17.33 17.16 9.43
C SER A 308 16.17 16.30 8.94
N HIS A 309 16.51 15.20 8.29
CA HIS A 309 15.53 14.25 7.77
C HIS A 309 15.24 13.10 8.76
N ALA A 310 16.04 12.96 9.82
CA ALA A 310 15.79 12.03 10.92
C ALA A 310 14.43 12.32 11.58
N LEU A 311 13.71 11.27 11.94
CA LEU A 311 12.44 11.38 12.66
C LEU A 311 12.60 11.99 14.06
N SER A 312 13.72 11.71 14.73
CA SER A 312 14.04 12.26 16.04
C SER A 312 14.29 13.78 16.05
N ALA A 313 14.47 14.40 14.87
CA ALA A 313 14.71 15.83 14.74
C ALA A 313 13.51 16.69 15.16
N ASP A 314 12.31 16.12 15.23
CA ASP A 314 11.10 16.81 15.67
C ASP A 314 10.99 16.89 17.22
N SER A 315 11.91 16.26 17.95
CA SER A 315 11.92 16.29 19.42
C SER A 315 12.45 17.62 19.98
N TRP A 316 11.68 18.20 20.90
CA TRP A 316 12.08 19.40 21.66
C TRP A 316 12.92 19.08 22.91
N GLY A 317 13.14 17.79 23.21
CA GLY A 317 13.87 17.38 24.42
C GLY A 317 15.40 17.41 24.27
N GLY A 318 15.91 17.50 23.04
CA GLY A 318 17.35 17.56 22.76
C GLY A 318 17.95 18.94 22.99
N LEU A 319 19.27 18.99 23.21
CA LEU A 319 20.04 20.25 23.25
C LEU A 319 20.21 20.84 21.84
N GLU A 320 20.39 19.96 20.85
CA GLU A 320 20.59 20.29 19.44
C GLU A 320 19.74 19.37 18.57
N VAL A 321 19.33 19.86 17.41
CA VAL A 321 18.58 19.07 16.43
C VAL A 321 19.48 17.98 15.88
N ALA A 322 19.03 16.72 15.92
CA ALA A 322 19.81 15.57 15.45
C ALA A 322 20.36 15.80 14.03
N LEU A 323 21.65 15.51 13.83
CA LEU A 323 22.23 15.38 12.49
C LEU A 323 22.12 13.92 12.08
N ALA A 324 21.45 13.65 10.96
CA ALA A 324 21.31 12.30 10.43
C ALA A 324 22.56 11.84 9.65
N GLU A 325 23.41 12.79 9.26
CA GLU A 325 24.57 12.59 8.41
C GLU A 325 25.83 12.43 9.27
N GLU A 326 26.82 11.68 8.80
CA GLU A 326 28.08 11.48 9.54
C GLU A 326 28.82 12.80 9.80
N LEU A 327 28.72 13.74 8.86
CA LEU A 327 29.36 15.05 8.90
C LEU A 327 28.41 16.10 8.34
N GLU A 328 28.44 17.30 8.92
CA GLU A 328 27.73 18.45 8.37
C GLU A 328 28.54 19.05 7.21
N ALA A 329 27.96 19.02 6.00
CA ALA A 329 28.59 19.56 4.80
C ALA A 329 27.54 20.14 3.84
N TYR A 330 27.90 21.21 3.15
CA TYR A 330 27.03 21.88 2.19
C TYR A 330 27.78 22.26 0.92
N GLU A 331 27.01 22.38 -0.15
CA GLU A 331 27.42 22.98 -1.40
C GLU A 331 26.47 24.13 -1.76
N VAL A 332 27.04 25.26 -2.19
CA VAL A 332 26.32 26.45 -2.65
C VAL A 332 26.68 26.74 -4.09
N GLU A 333 25.72 26.57 -4.99
CA GLU A 333 25.83 26.98 -6.38
C GLU A 333 25.43 28.45 -6.51
N ILE A 334 26.28 29.26 -7.14
CA ILE A 334 25.99 30.61 -7.60
C ILE A 334 25.57 30.52 -9.07
N LEU A 335 24.38 31.02 -9.40
CA LEU A 335 23.79 30.86 -10.73
C LEU A 335 23.72 32.18 -11.51
N ASP A 336 23.98 32.08 -12.81
CA ASP A 336 23.67 33.06 -13.84
C ASP A 336 22.59 32.47 -14.77
N GLY A 337 21.34 32.85 -14.53
CA GLY A 337 20.19 32.15 -15.09
C GLY A 337 20.18 30.67 -14.68
N ALA A 338 20.33 29.77 -15.65
CA ALA A 338 20.40 28.32 -15.43
C ALA A 338 21.85 27.79 -15.29
N VAL A 339 22.86 28.62 -15.55
CA VAL A 339 24.27 28.20 -15.57
C VAL A 339 24.88 28.37 -14.19
N VAL A 340 25.55 27.33 -13.69
CA VAL A 340 26.34 27.43 -12.45
C VAL A 340 27.63 28.19 -12.76
N LYS A 341 27.74 29.42 -12.26
CA LYS A 341 28.95 30.26 -12.36
C LYS A 341 30.04 29.79 -11.42
N ARG A 342 29.66 29.38 -10.21
CA ARG A 342 30.57 28.98 -9.14
C ARG A 342 29.90 27.99 -8.20
N SER A 343 30.70 27.07 -7.66
CA SER A 343 30.31 26.23 -6.52
C SER A 343 31.21 26.55 -5.32
N LEU A 344 30.61 26.66 -4.14
CA LEU A 344 31.29 26.85 -2.86
C LEU A 344 30.97 25.67 -1.95
N THR A 345 31.94 25.19 -1.18
CA THR A 345 31.73 24.14 -0.18
C THR A 345 32.01 24.66 1.22
N THR A 346 31.27 24.15 2.21
CA THR A 346 31.43 24.55 3.62
C THR A 346 30.99 23.42 4.55
N ALA A 347 31.59 23.36 5.74
CA ALA A 347 31.22 22.43 6.81
C ALA A 347 30.34 23.10 7.89
N THR A 348 29.80 24.28 7.59
CA THR A 348 28.96 25.07 8.51
C THR A 348 27.75 25.64 7.75
N THR A 349 26.77 26.17 8.46
CA THR A 349 25.57 26.81 7.90
C THR A 349 25.82 28.18 7.23
N SER A 350 27.05 28.43 6.80
CA SER A 350 27.42 29.64 6.07
C SER A 350 28.54 29.42 5.06
N ALA A 351 28.49 30.16 3.95
CA ALA A 351 29.52 30.22 2.93
C ALA A 351 29.86 31.67 2.61
N VAL A 352 31.14 31.96 2.36
CA VAL A 352 31.61 33.29 1.98
C VAL A 352 31.88 33.35 0.48
N TYR A 353 31.12 34.20 -0.22
CA TYR A 353 31.37 34.55 -1.61
C TYR A 353 32.19 35.84 -1.64
N THR A 354 33.51 35.68 -1.78
CA THR A 354 34.48 36.77 -1.60
C THR A 354 34.32 37.86 -2.67
N ALA A 355 34.73 39.08 -2.35
CA ALA A 355 34.77 40.22 -3.25
C ALA A 355 35.57 39.93 -4.53
N ALA A 356 36.68 39.20 -4.40
CA ALA A 356 37.49 38.76 -5.54
C ALA A 356 36.74 37.76 -6.43
N ALA A 357 36.00 36.82 -5.83
CA ALA A 357 35.19 35.86 -6.57
C ALA A 357 34.02 36.54 -7.28
N GLN A 358 33.35 37.50 -6.64
CA GLN A 358 32.31 38.32 -7.26
C GLN A 358 32.86 39.09 -8.47
N THR A 359 33.99 39.78 -8.30
CA THR A 359 34.63 40.53 -9.39
C THR A 359 35.05 39.61 -10.54
N SER A 360 35.53 38.39 -10.25
CA SER A 360 35.85 37.41 -11.29
C SER A 360 34.62 36.92 -12.06
N ASP A 361 33.47 36.79 -11.39
CA ASP A 361 32.28 36.18 -11.98
C ASP A 361 31.40 37.22 -12.70
N TRP A 362 31.36 38.45 -12.17
CA TRP A 362 30.45 39.53 -12.59
C TRP A 362 31.16 40.80 -13.08
N GLY A 363 32.47 40.93 -12.86
CA GLY A 363 33.25 42.13 -13.18
C GLY A 363 33.14 43.26 -12.15
N THR A 364 32.16 43.19 -11.24
CA THR A 364 31.93 44.15 -10.16
C THR A 364 31.49 43.44 -8.88
N LEU A 365 31.48 44.17 -7.77
CA LEU A 365 30.86 43.70 -6.53
C LEU A 365 29.34 43.82 -6.64
N LEU A 366 28.64 42.89 -6.01
CA LEU A 366 27.19 42.98 -5.84
C LEU A 366 26.86 44.12 -4.86
N GLY A 367 25.86 44.91 -5.18
CA GLY A 367 25.42 46.05 -4.39
C GLY A 367 23.92 46.33 -4.51
N PRO A 368 23.44 47.43 -3.90
CA PRO A 368 22.01 47.74 -3.85
C PRO A 368 21.35 47.74 -5.24
N GLY A 369 20.27 46.96 -5.38
CA GLY A 369 19.54 46.78 -6.63
C GLY A 369 19.93 45.53 -7.43
N ASP A 370 21.03 44.86 -7.08
CA ASP A 370 21.41 43.59 -7.70
C ASP A 370 20.60 42.41 -7.16
N THR A 371 20.59 41.33 -7.93
CA THR A 371 20.01 40.04 -7.52
C THR A 371 20.97 38.90 -7.78
N LEU A 372 21.02 37.93 -6.89
CA LEU A 372 21.86 36.74 -7.03
C LEU A 372 21.02 35.48 -6.78
N THR A 373 20.86 34.64 -7.80
CA THR A 373 20.22 33.34 -7.61
C THR A 373 21.23 32.33 -7.11
N ILE A 374 20.90 31.67 -6.01
CA ILE A 374 21.73 30.65 -5.38
C ILE A 374 20.95 29.36 -5.20
N ARG A 375 21.66 28.25 -5.12
CA ARG A 375 21.11 26.95 -4.76
C ARG A 375 21.98 26.30 -3.70
N ILE A 376 21.37 25.92 -2.58
CA ILE A 376 22.08 25.33 -1.45
C ILE A 376 21.66 23.87 -1.29
N TYR A 377 22.63 22.99 -1.11
CA TYR A 377 22.46 21.56 -0.84
C TYR A 377 23.13 21.21 0.47
N GLN A 378 22.45 20.44 1.32
CA GLN A 378 23.12 19.65 2.36
C GLN A 378 23.60 18.35 1.72
N LEU A 379 24.81 17.91 2.07
CA LEU A 379 25.45 16.75 1.48
C LEU A 379 25.32 15.53 2.39
N SER A 380 25.12 14.38 1.78
CA SER A 380 25.18 13.05 2.39
C SER A 380 26.35 12.29 1.78
N ALA A 381 27.11 11.58 2.61
CA ALA A 381 28.16 10.69 2.13
C ALA A 381 27.60 9.50 1.32
N LEU A 382 26.36 9.10 1.59
CA LEU A 382 25.71 7.93 0.99
C LEU A 382 25.02 8.26 -0.35
N VAL A 383 24.25 9.36 -0.39
CA VAL A 383 23.44 9.73 -1.57
C VAL A 383 23.86 11.04 -2.25
N GLY A 384 24.93 11.68 -1.79
CA GLY A 384 25.45 12.90 -2.38
C GLY A 384 24.59 14.13 -2.06
N ARG A 385 24.16 14.89 -3.08
CA ARG A 385 23.40 16.13 -2.90
C ARG A 385 21.99 15.85 -2.37
N GLY A 386 21.60 16.56 -1.31
CA GLY A 386 20.23 16.58 -0.79
C GLY A 386 19.25 17.34 -1.68
N ALA A 387 18.05 17.61 -1.16
CA ALA A 387 17.07 18.43 -1.85
C ALA A 387 17.55 19.90 -1.97
N PRO A 388 17.45 20.53 -3.15
CA PRO A 388 17.94 21.89 -3.35
C PRO A 388 17.07 22.94 -2.65
N LYS A 389 17.70 23.93 -2.02
CA LYS A 389 17.06 25.21 -1.70
C LYS A 389 17.47 26.26 -2.73
N SER A 390 16.58 26.57 -3.67
CA SER A 390 16.79 27.68 -4.62
C SER A 390 16.21 28.97 -4.05
N VAL A 391 17.01 30.04 -4.00
CA VAL A 391 16.61 31.36 -3.50
C VAL A 391 17.30 32.44 -4.34
N THR A 392 16.57 33.51 -4.66
CA THR A 392 17.16 34.75 -5.16
C THR A 392 17.41 35.70 -3.99
N LEU A 393 18.68 36.04 -3.78
CA LEU A 393 19.11 37.09 -2.87
C LEU A 393 18.91 38.44 -3.53
N ILE A 394 18.40 39.40 -2.76
CA ILE A 394 18.17 40.78 -3.21
C ILE A 394 19.04 41.69 -2.34
N PHE A 395 19.73 42.63 -2.97
CA PHE A 395 20.71 43.51 -2.34
C PHE A 395 20.19 44.93 -2.14
#